data_AF-A0A497EHU1-F1
#
_entry.id   AF-A0A497EHU1-F1
#
_cell.length_a   1.000
_cell.length_b   1.000
_cell.length_c   1.000
_cell.angle_alpha   90.00
_cell.angle_beta   90.00
_cell.angle_gamma   90.00
#
_symmetry.space_group_name_H-M   'P 1'
#
loop_
_entity.id
_entity.type
_entity.pdbx_description
1 polymer ?
#
loop_
_entity_poly.entity_id
_entity_poly.type
_entity_poly.pdbx_seq_one_letter_code
_entity_poly.pdbx_strand_id
1 'polypeptide(L)' 'MKTDVLTREFEPSEIKRRMGSYGTMIDYVEHSTVIKRLNEAFDFDWSFEILQHIIKEDEVIVLASSPPRG' A
#
# COMPACT_ATOMS: atom_id res chain seq x y z
N MET A 1 2.79 -14.59 9.60
CA MET A 1 3.31 -13.28 9.16
C MET A 1 4.81 -13.38 9.01
N LYS A 2 5.33 -13.11 7.81
CA LYS A 2 6.76 -13.12 7.47
C LYS A 2 7.29 -11.69 7.48
N THR A 3 7.94 -11.30 8.58
CA THR A 3 8.39 -9.92 8.80
C THR A 3 9.43 -9.48 7.78
N ASP A 4 10.33 -10.38 7.39
CA ASP A 4 11.37 -10.18 6.37
C ASP A 4 10.79 -9.72 5.03
N VAL A 5 9.65 -10.29 4.61
CA VAL A 5 8.95 -9.90 3.38
C VAL A 5 8.39 -8.47 3.46
N LEU A 6 7.96 -8.03 4.64
CA LEU A 6 7.42 -6.68 4.84
C LEU A 6 8.52 -5.62 4.95
N THR A 7 9.66 -5.97 5.56
CA THR A 7 10.74 -5.02 5.85
C THR A 7 11.78 -4.94 4.74
N ARG A 8 11.83 -5.87 3.79
CA ARG A 8 12.76 -5.79 2.66
C ARG A 8 12.44 -4.59 1.77
N GLU A 9 13.48 -3.99 1.20
CA GLU A 9 13.32 -2.90 0.24
C GLU A 9 12.54 -3.35 -1.00
N PHE A 10 11.96 -2.39 -1.73
CA PHE A 10 11.46 -2.66 -3.07
C PHE A 10 12.63 -2.59 -4.05
N GLU A 11 12.66 -3.52 -5.00
CA GLU A 11 13.68 -3.47 -6.04
C GLU A 11 13.49 -2.19 -6.88
N PRO A 12 14.56 -1.57 -7.39
CA PRO A 12 14.44 -0.36 -8.20
C PRO A 12 13.51 -0.51 -9.42
N SER A 13 13.37 -1.73 -9.94
CA SER A 13 12.46 -2.06 -11.05
C SER A 13 10.98 -2.08 -10.66
N GLU A 14 10.67 -2.22 -9.36
CA GLU A 14 9.32 -2.17 -8.80
C GLU A 14 8.86 -0.73 -8.50
N ILE A 15 9.81 0.20 -8.41
CA ILE A 15 9.57 1.63 -8.18
C ILE A 15 9.34 2.31 -9.53
N LYS A 16 8.11 2.74 -9.75
CA LYS A 16 7.69 3.48 -10.94
C LYS A 16 7.68 4.97 -10.67
N ARG A 17 7.73 5.75 -11.76
CA ARG A 17 7.63 7.21 -11.71
C ARG A 17 6.42 7.69 -12.48
N ARG A 18 5.76 8.72 -11.97
CA ARG A 18 4.70 9.43 -12.69
C ARG A 18 4.81 10.93 -12.48
N MET A 19 4.27 11.68 -13.44
CA MET A 19 4.08 13.12 -13.30
C MET A 19 2.97 13.37 -12.28
N GLY A 20 3.29 14.07 -11.21
CA GLY A 20 2.35 14.57 -10.21
C GLY A 20 1.89 16.00 -10.52
N SER A 21 1.19 16.60 -9.55
CA SER A 21 0.76 18.00 -9.65
C SER A 21 1.96 18.96 -9.77
N TYR A 22 1.76 20.06 -10.49
CA TYR A 22 2.76 21.13 -10.68
C TYR A 22 4.09 20.69 -11.32
N GLY A 23 4.09 19.61 -12.11
CA GLY A 23 5.28 19.14 -12.83
C GLY A 23 6.27 18.36 -11.96
N THR A 24 5.86 17.96 -10.74
CA THR A 24 6.72 17.19 -9.84
C THR A 24 6.73 15.72 -10.24
N MET A 25 7.91 15.09 -10.31
CA MET A 25 8.01 13.64 -10.50
C MET A 25 7.85 12.92 -9.16
N ILE A 26 6.93 11.95 -9.10
CA ILE A 26 6.65 11.17 -7.90
C ILE A 26 7.01 9.71 -8.15
N ASP A 27 7.80 9.15 -7.25
CA ASP A 27 8.14 7.74 -7.20
C ASP A 27 7.07 6.99 -6.39
N TYR A 28 6.60 5.85 -6.92
CA TYR A 28 5.55 5.04 -6.30
C TYR A 28 5.73 3.55 -6.62
N VAL A 29 5.13 2.69 -5.81
CA VAL A 29 5.02 1.26 -6.08
C VAL A 29 3.61 0.96 -6.58
N GLU A 30 3.52 0.14 -7.63
CA GLU A 30 2.22 -0.29 -8.17
C GLU A 30 1.41 -1.08 -7.15
N HIS A 31 0.09 -0.89 -7.19
CA HIS A 31 -0.84 -1.59 -6.30
C HIS A 31 -0.66 -3.12 -6.38
N SER A 32 -0.51 -3.66 -7.59
CA SER A 32 -0.32 -5.10 -7.79
C SER A 32 0.93 -5.66 -7.10
N THR A 33 2.02 -4.87 -7.01
CA THR A 33 3.24 -5.26 -6.30
C THR A 33 3.01 -5.29 -4.79
N VAL A 34 2.30 -4.30 -4.25
CA VAL A 34 1.93 -4.27 -2.82
C VAL A 34 1.05 -5.46 -2.44
N ILE A 35 0.02 -5.77 -3.25
CA ILE A 35 -0.87 -6.91 -3.02
C ILE A 35 -0.09 -8.23 -3.01
N LYS A 36 0.83 -8.43 -3.96
CA LYS A 36 1.68 -9.63 -3.99
C LYS A 36 2.51 -9.78 -2.72
N ARG A 37 3.10 -8.67 -2.25
CA ARG A 37 3.92 -8.67 -1.03
C ARG A 37 3.09 -9.00 0.21
N LEU A 38 1.88 -8.46 0.33
CA LEU A 38 0.97 -8.78 1.43
C LEU A 38 0.50 -10.24 1.39
N ASN A 39 0.16 -10.74 0.19
CA ASN A 39 -0.17 -12.16 0.01
C ASN A 39 0.98 -13.08 0.45
N GLU A 40 2.22 -12.76 0.08
CA GLU A 40 3.39 -13.54 0.47
C GLU A 40 3.66 -13.47 1.98
N ALA A 41 3.58 -12.27 2.56
CA ALA A 41 3.88 -12.02 3.97
C ALA A 41 2.85 -12.66 4.92
N PHE A 42 1.59 -12.73 4.51
CA PHE A 42 0.49 -13.24 5.32
C PHE A 42 -0.09 -14.56 4.82
N ASP A 43 0.56 -15.21 3.85
CA ASP A 43 0.08 -16.46 3.25
C ASP A 43 -1.37 -16.36 2.75
N PHE A 44 -1.67 -15.25 2.06
CA PHE A 44 -3.00 -14.83 1.58
C PHE A 44 -4.05 -14.57 2.67
N ASP A 45 -3.70 -14.78 3.93
CA ASP A 45 -4.57 -14.58 5.08
C ASP A 45 -4.41 -13.14 5.61
N TRP A 46 -4.92 -12.17 4.86
CA TRP A 46 -5.02 -10.78 5.29
C TRP A 46 -6.27 -10.13 4.72
N SER A 47 -6.79 -9.15 5.46
CA SER A 47 -7.95 -8.37 5.05
C SER A 47 -7.75 -6.91 5.47
N PHE A 48 -8.31 -6.03 4.65
CA PHE A 48 -8.28 -4.58 4.87
C PHE A 48 -9.60 -4.00 4.41
N GLU A 49 -10.28 -3.29 5.30
CA GLU A 49 -11.58 -2.69 5.05
C GLU A 49 -11.53 -1.18 5.32
N ILE A 50 -11.95 -0.39 4.34
CA ILE A 50 -12.10 1.06 4.52
C ILE A 50 -13.42 1.32 5.23
N LEU A 51 -13.34 1.81 6.47
CA LEU A 51 -14.52 2.17 7.27
C LEU A 51 -15.00 3.59 6.95
N GLN A 52 -14.07 4.51 6.73
CA GLN A 52 -14.37 5.91 6.44
C GLN A 52 -13.24 6.56 5.63
N HIS A 53 -13.59 7.48 4.74
CA HIS A 53 -12.64 8.43 4.17
C HIS A 53 -13.12 9.86 4.40
N ILE A 54 -12.19 10.76 4.71
CA ILE A 54 -12.44 12.19 4.88
C ILE A 54 -11.50 12.92 3.94
N ILE A 55 -12.06 13.68 3.01
CA ILE A 55 -11.31 14.54 2.09
C ILE A 55 -11.19 15.91 2.75
N LYS A 56 -9.97 16.36 3.01
CA LYS A 56 -9.64 17.75 3.35
C LYS A 56 -9.00 18.42 2.14
N GLU A 57 -8.71 19.71 2.26
CA GLU A 57 -8.14 20.52 1.17
C GLU A 57 -6.84 19.91 0.60
N ASP A 58 -5.93 19.46 1.47
CA ASP A 58 -4.61 18.96 1.06
C ASP A 58 -4.37 17.47 1.33
N GLU A 59 -5.27 16.80 2.05
CA GLU A 59 -5.07 15.42 2.49
C GLU A 59 -6.35 14.58 2.44
N VAL A 60 -6.19 13.28 2.25
CA VAL A 60 -7.25 12.29 2.41
C VAL A 60 -6.91 11.42 3.62
N ILE A 61 -7.75 11.48 4.64
CA ILE A 61 -7.63 10.64 5.84
C ILE A 61 -8.52 9.42 5.64
N VAL A 62 -7.93 8.23 5.78
CA VAL A 62 -8.64 6.96 5.66
C VAL A 62 -8.60 6.24 7.00
N LEU A 63 -9.78 5.95 7.57
CA LEU A 63 -9.92 5.02 8.68
C LEU A 63 -10.18 3.63 8.11
N ALA A 64 -9.36 2.67 8.49
CA ALA A 64 -9.48 1.30 8.05
C ALA A 64 -9.40 0.32 9.21
N SER A 65 -10.03 -0.84 9.02
CA SER A 65 -9.96 -1.97 9.93
C SER A 65 -9.20 -3.12 9.27
N SER A 66 -8.54 -3.93 10.09
CA SER A 66 -8.14 -5.27 9.71
C SER A 66 -9.03 -6.23 10.52
N PRO A 67 -10.09 -6.77 9.91
CA PRO A 67 -11.03 -7.65 10.59
C PRO A 67 -10.31 -8.83 11.29
N PRO A 68 -10.80 -9.27 12.47
CA PRO A 68 -10.29 -10.47 13.11
C PRO A 68 -10.46 -11.67 12.19
N ARG A 69 -9.41 -12.48 12.09
CA ARG A 69 -9.40 -13.69 11.27
C ARG A 69 -10.23 -14.78 11.99
N GLY A 70 -11.07 -15.47 11.23
CA GLY A 70 -11.92 -16.57 11.72
C GLY A 70 -11.15 -17.87 11.91
#